data_AF-A0A8T3XBN4-F1
#
_entry.id   AF-A0A8T3XBN4-F1
#
_cell.length_a   1.000
_cell.length_b   1.000
_cell.length_c   1.000
_cell.angle_alpha   90.00
_cell.angle_beta   90.00
_cell.angle_gamma   90.00
#
_symmetry.space_group_name_H-M   'P 1'
#
loop_
_entity.id
_entity.type
_entity.pdbx_description
1 polymer ?
#
loop_
_entity_poly.entity_id
_entity_poly.type
_entity_poly.pdbx_seq_one_letter_code
_entity_poly.pdbx_strand_id
1 'polypeptide(L)'
;ASIISAPLCSFLPGISSGHAATLGSELIHQDRKGFLFLVGSINTIIMALSFVTVYATGKARSGTAAAVQNILNQITPQYIITILITIILSGIISFFLGIKISKFFALSLNKINYKKLTIGVIIFLFIINLIFSNWLGLIVLITSTSLGIFCISSNSRRINLMGSLIIPAVIYYLMN
;
A
#
# COMPACT_ATOMS: atom_id res chain seq x y z
N ALA A 1 8.33 16.05 6.43
CA ALA A 1 7.08 15.24 6.56
C ALA A 1 7.36 13.75 6.40
N SER A 2 7.76 13.26 5.22
CA SER A 2 7.94 11.82 4.94
C SER A 2 8.95 11.10 5.85
N ILE A 3 10.08 11.75 6.15
CA ILE A 3 11.15 11.18 6.98
C ILE A 3 10.67 10.89 8.41
N ILE A 4 9.69 11.64 8.91
CA ILE A 4 9.17 11.48 10.27
C ILE A 4 7.93 10.58 10.27
N SER A 5 7.03 10.76 9.30
CA SER A 5 5.79 10.00 9.26
C SER A 5 5.95 8.55 8.80
N ALA A 6 6.89 8.26 7.88
CA ALA A 6 7.09 6.90 7.37
C ALA A 6 7.66 5.92 8.42
N PRO A 7 8.70 6.26 9.22
CA PRO A 7 9.19 5.36 10.26
C PRO A 7 8.15 5.10 11.34
N LEU A 8 7.48 6.15 11.83
CA LEU A 8 6.41 6.02 12.83
C LEU A 8 5.31 5.07 12.34
N CYS A 9 4.84 5.26 11.11
CA CYS A 9 3.79 4.41 10.55
C CYS A 9 4.28 2.99 10.21
N SER A 10 5.55 2.81 9.85
CA SER A 10 6.13 1.49 9.57
C SER A 10 6.23 0.63 10.84
N PHE A 11 6.40 1.26 12.01
CA PHE A 11 6.50 0.54 13.28
C PHE A 11 5.14 0.20 13.91
N LEU A 12 4.07 0.92 13.58
CA LEU A 12 2.73 0.65 14.11
C LEU A 12 1.93 -0.31 13.20
N PRO A 13 1.28 -1.36 13.78
CA PRO A 13 0.49 -2.29 12.99
C PRO A 13 -0.77 -1.62 12.43
N GLY A 14 -1.12 -1.96 11.18
CA GLY A 14 -2.33 -1.49 10.52
C GLY A 14 -2.28 -0.06 9.96
N ILE A 15 -1.16 0.67 10.11
CA ILE A 15 -1.02 2.01 9.55
C ILE A 15 -0.48 1.94 8.11
N SER A 16 -1.27 2.42 7.15
CA SER A 16 -0.88 2.48 5.74
C SER A 16 -0.12 3.76 5.37
N SER A 17 0.52 3.76 4.19
CA SER A 17 1.17 4.93 3.58
C SER A 17 0.21 6.13 3.42
N GLY A 18 -1.09 5.88 3.28
CA GLY A 18 -2.11 6.93 3.27
C GLY A 18 -2.20 7.68 4.60
N HIS A 19 -2.19 6.96 5.73
CA HIS A 19 -2.25 7.57 7.07
C HIS A 19 -0.98 8.38 7.35
N ALA A 20 0.18 7.83 6.98
CA ALA A 20 1.46 8.51 7.06
C ALA A 20 1.51 9.80 6.22
N ALA A 21 0.90 9.79 5.03
CA ALA A 21 0.81 10.96 4.16
C ALA A 21 -0.15 12.01 4.71
N THR A 22 -1.30 11.61 5.26
CA THR A 22 -2.22 12.56 5.92
C THR A 22 -1.59 13.20 7.15
N LEU A 23 -0.90 12.43 8.01
CA LEU A 23 -0.17 12.97 9.15
C LEU A 23 0.96 13.91 8.69
N GLY A 24 1.70 13.51 7.66
CA GLY A 24 2.77 14.34 7.11
C GLY A 24 2.28 15.63 6.47
N SER A 25 1.09 15.61 5.86
CA SER A 25 0.46 16.78 5.23
C SER A 25 -0.21 17.72 6.24
N GLU A 26 -0.53 17.23 7.45
CA GLU A 26 -1.01 18.07 8.54
C GLU A 26 0.16 18.85 9.19
N LEU A 27 1.34 18.22 9.29
CA LEU A 27 2.56 18.84 9.80
C LEU A 27 3.16 19.87 8.84
N ILE A 28 3.01 19.65 7.53
CA ILE A 28 3.52 20.55 6.49
C ILE A 28 2.44 20.65 5.42
N HIS A 29 1.93 21.85 5.16
CA HIS A 29 0.98 22.07 4.07
C HIS A 29 1.58 21.62 2.74
N GLN A 30 0.87 20.74 2.04
CA GLN A 30 1.27 20.22 0.73
C GLN A 30 0.18 20.53 -0.29
N ASP A 31 0.59 21.04 -1.46
CA ASP A 31 -0.27 21.06 -2.64
C ASP A 31 -0.55 19.63 -3.15
N ARG A 32 -1.55 19.47 -4.03
CA ARG A 32 -1.90 18.16 -4.61
C ARG A 32 -0.69 17.40 -5.19
N LYS A 33 0.22 18.11 -5.89
CA LYS A 33 1.46 17.52 -6.42
C LYS A 33 2.41 17.08 -5.31
N GLY A 34 2.56 17.92 -4.28
CA GLY A 34 3.38 17.62 -3.10
C GLY A 34 2.84 16.42 -2.33
N PHE A 35 1.52 16.29 -2.20
CA PHE A 35 0.87 15.12 -1.59
C PHE A 35 1.16 13.83 -2.37
N LEU A 36 1.06 13.85 -3.71
CA LEU A 36 1.41 12.67 -4.53
C LEU A 36 2.88 12.28 -4.35
N PHE A 37 3.79 13.25 -4.35
CA PHE A 37 5.21 13.01 -4.12
C PHE A 37 5.47 12.46 -2.71
N LEU A 38 4.77 12.98 -1.71
CA LEU A 38 4.86 12.55 -0.33
C LEU A 38 4.41 11.10 -0.17
N VAL A 39 3.24 10.73 -0.71
CA VAL A 39 2.72 9.35 -0.69
C VAL A 39 3.70 8.39 -1.37
N GLY A 40 4.22 8.74 -2.54
CA GLY A 40 5.20 7.93 -3.26
C GLY A 40 6.47 7.71 -2.44
N SER A 41 7.03 8.79 -1.89
CA SER A 41 8.24 8.75 -1.06
C SER A 41 8.03 7.90 0.20
N ILE A 42 6.90 8.07 0.88
CA ILE A 42 6.53 7.30 2.06
C ILE A 42 6.43 5.80 1.72
N ASN A 43 5.80 5.45 0.59
CA ASN A 43 5.66 4.06 0.20
C ASN A 43 7.01 3.37 -0.04
N THR A 44 7.97 4.06 -0.67
CA THR A 44 9.33 3.54 -0.87
C THR A 44 10.07 3.37 0.45
N ILE A 45 9.97 4.33 1.37
CA ILE A 45 10.59 4.26 2.70
C ILE A 45 9.97 3.11 3.51
N ILE A 46 8.64 2.99 3.53
CA ILE A 46 7.93 1.89 4.21
C ILE A 46 8.34 0.54 3.64
N MET A 47 8.54 0.42 2.32
CA MET A 47 9.01 -0.83 1.71
C MET A 47 10.40 -1.22 2.21
N ALA A 48 11.36 -0.28 2.22
CA ALA A 48 12.70 -0.53 2.74
C ALA A 48 12.68 -0.88 4.23
N LEU A 49 11.93 -0.12 5.03
CA LEU A 49 11.78 -0.37 6.46
C LEU A 49 11.07 -1.68 6.75
N SER A 50 10.13 -2.12 5.90
CA SER A 50 9.44 -3.39 6.09
C SER A 50 10.42 -4.56 6.15
N PHE A 51 11.44 -4.61 5.30
CA PHE A 51 12.47 -5.65 5.34
C PHE A 51 13.35 -5.55 6.60
N VAL A 52 13.69 -4.34 7.03
CA VAL A 52 14.42 -4.13 8.30
C VAL A 52 13.58 -4.58 9.49
N THR A 53 12.27 -4.33 9.48
CA THR A 53 11.34 -4.78 10.52
C THR A 53 11.18 -6.30 10.51
N VAL A 54 11.13 -6.95 9.34
CA VAL A 54 11.09 -8.42 9.28
C VAL A 54 12.36 -9.02 9.87
N TYR A 55 13.53 -8.42 9.63
CA TYR A 55 14.76 -8.85 10.27
C TYR A 55 14.73 -8.66 11.79
N ALA A 56 14.29 -7.50 12.28
CA ALA A 56 14.32 -7.18 13.71
C ALA A 56 13.25 -7.91 14.52
N THR A 57 12.04 -8.09 13.98
CA THR A 57 10.87 -8.61 14.70
C THR A 57 10.48 -10.02 14.24
N GLY A 58 11.02 -10.52 13.13
CA GLY A 58 10.64 -11.79 12.53
C GLY A 58 9.22 -11.81 11.92
N LYS A 59 8.51 -10.68 11.93
CA LYS A 59 7.11 -10.58 11.47
C LYS A 59 7.01 -9.74 10.21
N ALA A 60 6.53 -10.34 9.12
CA ALA A 60 6.29 -9.62 7.87
C ALA A 60 5.09 -8.68 7.97
N ARG A 61 5.29 -7.44 7.49
CA ARG A 61 4.27 -6.37 7.50
C ARG A 61 3.79 -5.95 6.12
N SER A 62 4.43 -6.45 5.06
CA SER A 62 3.99 -6.31 3.68
C SER A 62 3.94 -7.69 3.01
N GLY A 63 3.08 -7.83 1.99
CA GLY A 63 3.00 -9.08 1.22
C GLY A 63 4.33 -9.43 0.53
N THR A 64 5.09 -8.42 0.06
CA THR A 64 6.41 -8.63 -0.54
C THR A 64 7.41 -9.16 0.49
N ALA A 65 7.43 -8.59 1.69
CA ALA A 65 8.30 -9.03 2.75
C ALA A 65 7.93 -10.43 3.26
N ALA A 66 6.63 -10.77 3.31
CA ALA A 66 6.15 -12.10 3.67
C ALA A 66 6.56 -13.16 2.64
N ALA A 67 6.41 -12.85 1.35
CA ALA A 67 6.84 -13.75 0.28
C ALA A 67 8.36 -14.01 0.33
N VAL A 68 9.15 -12.96 0.52
CA VAL A 68 10.61 -13.08 0.64
C VAL A 68 11.01 -13.85 1.90
N GLN A 69 10.32 -13.63 3.03
CA GLN A 69 10.53 -14.40 4.26
C GLN A 69 10.26 -15.89 4.06
N ASN A 70 9.18 -16.26 3.35
CA ASN A 70 8.87 -17.65 3.02
C ASN A 70 9.89 -18.32 2.10
N ILE A 71 10.55 -17.54 1.22
CA ILE A 71 11.57 -18.07 0.30
C ILE A 71 12.92 -18.24 1.02
N LEU A 72 13.31 -17.27 1.84
CA LEU A 72 14.63 -17.25 2.47
C LEU A 72 14.69 -18.02 3.81
N ASN A 73 13.55 -18.33 4.43
CA ASN A 73 13.38 -18.96 5.76
C ASN A 73 14.03 -18.20 6.95
N GLN A 74 15.26 -17.69 6.79
CA GLN A 74 15.95 -16.83 7.73
C GLN A 74 16.60 -15.65 6.99
N ILE A 75 16.39 -14.44 7.50
CA ILE A 75 16.97 -13.23 6.94
C ILE A 75 18.31 -12.96 7.64
N THR A 76 19.40 -13.35 7.01
CA THR A 76 20.77 -13.01 7.44
C THR A 76 21.09 -11.54 7.09
N PRO A 77 21.96 -10.83 7.85
CA PRO A 77 22.39 -9.47 7.52
C PRO A 77 22.94 -9.30 6.10
N GLN A 78 23.59 -10.32 5.54
CA GLN A 78 24.03 -10.34 4.14
C GLN A 78 22.85 -10.15 3.17
N TYR A 79 21.74 -10.86 3.39
CA TYR A 79 20.55 -10.77 2.55
C TYR A 79 19.90 -9.38 2.64
N ILE A 80 19.90 -8.75 3.81
CA ILE A 80 19.34 -7.40 3.98
C ILE A 80 20.11 -6.38 3.15
N ILE A 81 21.44 -6.47 3.16
CA ILE A 81 22.29 -5.57 2.36
C ILE A 81 21.96 -5.76 0.87
N THR A 82 21.85 -7.01 0.40
CA THR A 82 21.46 -7.27 -1.00
C THR A 82 20.07 -6.73 -1.31
N ILE A 83 19.10 -6.90 -0.41
CA ILE A 83 17.73 -6.39 -0.58
C ILE A 83 17.74 -4.86 -0.67
N LEU A 84 18.45 -4.17 0.23
CA LEU A 84 18.57 -2.71 0.20
C LEU A 84 19.20 -2.21 -1.11
N ILE A 85 20.25 -2.86 -1.59
CA ILE A 85 20.88 -2.53 -2.88
C ILE A 85 19.88 -2.72 -4.03
N THR A 86 19.15 -3.85 -4.04
CA THR A 86 18.14 -4.11 -5.08
C THR A 86 16.99 -3.10 -5.04
N ILE A 87 16.56 -2.64 -3.86
CA ILE A 87 15.53 -1.61 -3.73
C ILE A 87 16.01 -0.29 -4.32
N ILE A 88 17.26 0.11 -4.06
CA ILE A 88 17.84 1.35 -4.61
C ILE A 88 17.94 1.26 -6.13
N LEU A 89 18.52 0.17 -6.66
CA LEU A 89 18.64 -0.04 -8.10
C LEU A 89 17.28 -0.07 -8.79
N SER A 90 16.34 -0.85 -8.24
CA SER A 90 14.96 -0.93 -8.74
C SER A 90 14.26 0.43 -8.70
N GLY A 91 14.47 1.22 -7.63
CA GLY A 91 13.92 2.57 -7.51
C GLY A 91 14.42 3.52 -8.60
N ILE A 92 15.72 3.50 -8.89
CA ILE A 92 16.32 4.31 -9.97
C ILE A 92 15.73 3.90 -11.32
N ILE A 93 15.70 2.60 -11.61
CA ILE A 93 15.15 2.05 -12.86
C ILE A 93 13.66 2.42 -12.99
N SER A 94 12.89 2.26 -11.92
CA SER A 94 11.47 2.59 -11.86
C SER A 94 11.21 4.08 -12.06
N PHE A 95 12.11 4.97 -11.68
CA PHE A 95 11.95 6.41 -11.93
C PHE A 95 11.98 6.71 -13.43
N PHE A 96 12.98 6.21 -14.16
CA PHE A 96 13.09 6.41 -15.60
C PHE A 96 11.93 5.75 -16.36
N LEU A 97 11.60 4.49 -16.02
CA LEU A 97 10.46 3.79 -16.61
C LEU A 97 9.14 4.50 -16.28
N GLY A 98 8.96 4.95 -15.04
CA GLY A 98 7.77 5.64 -14.57
C GLY A 98 7.47 6.90 -15.38
N ILE A 99 8.48 7.71 -15.67
CA ILE A 99 8.31 8.92 -16.52
C ILE A 99 7.86 8.54 -17.94
N LYS A 100 8.49 7.53 -18.55
CA LYS A 100 8.17 7.11 -19.91
C LYS A 100 6.75 6.54 -20.01
N ILE A 101 6.40 5.68 -19.06
CA ILE A 101 5.09 5.03 -18.96
C ILE A 101 4.01 6.06 -18.64
N SER A 102 4.26 6.97 -17.69
CA SER A 102 3.31 8.03 -17.33
C SER A 102 2.98 8.93 -18.51
N LYS A 103 3.96 9.33 -19.32
CA LYS A 103 3.71 10.11 -20.54
C LYS A 103 2.90 9.33 -21.57
N PHE A 104 3.24 8.06 -21.79
CA PHE A 104 2.50 7.20 -22.71
C PHE A 104 1.03 7.04 -22.31
N PHE A 105 0.76 6.78 -21.03
CA PHE A 105 -0.59 6.69 -20.51
C PHE A 105 -1.32 8.03 -20.52
N ALA A 106 -0.67 9.13 -20.17
CA ALA A 106 -1.30 10.47 -20.22
C ALA A 106 -1.81 10.82 -21.63
N LEU A 107 -1.06 10.45 -22.68
CA LEU A 107 -1.47 10.66 -24.07
C LEU A 107 -2.57 9.69 -24.51
N SER A 108 -2.53 8.44 -24.03
CA SER A 108 -3.51 7.40 -24.41
C SER A 108 -4.83 7.51 -23.66
N LEU A 109 -4.83 8.02 -22.43
CA LEU A 109 -6.01 8.16 -21.57
C LEU A 109 -7.12 8.99 -22.22
N ASN A 110 -6.76 9.99 -23.02
CA ASN A 110 -7.74 10.85 -23.71
C ASN A 110 -8.55 10.10 -24.79
N LYS A 111 -8.06 8.93 -25.25
CA LYS A 111 -8.73 8.10 -26.27
C LYS A 111 -9.59 6.98 -25.68
N ILE A 112 -9.47 6.72 -24.37
CA ILE A 112 -10.13 5.58 -23.71
C ILE A 112 -11.40 6.08 -23.02
N ASN A 113 -12.53 5.43 -23.30
CA ASN A 113 -13.75 5.70 -22.56
C ASN A 113 -13.59 5.19 -21.11
N TYR A 114 -13.50 6.14 -20.18
CA TYR A 114 -13.31 5.87 -18.75
C TYR A 114 -14.33 4.87 -18.21
N LYS A 115 -15.60 4.94 -18.64
CA LYS A 115 -16.66 4.02 -18.19
C LYS A 115 -16.36 2.56 -18.59
N LYS A 116 -15.89 2.33 -19.83
CA LYS A 116 -15.53 0.98 -20.30
C LYS A 116 -14.35 0.43 -19.51
N LEU A 117 -13.35 1.27 -19.22
CA LEU A 117 -12.19 0.89 -18.41
C LEU A 117 -12.60 0.51 -16.99
N THR A 118 -13.42 1.33 -16.33
CA THR A 118 -13.91 1.04 -14.97
C THR A 118 -14.70 -0.26 -14.92
N ILE A 119 -15.61 -0.49 -15.87
CA ILE A 119 -16.37 -1.75 -15.97
C ILE A 119 -15.43 -2.94 -16.17
N GLY A 120 -14.41 -2.81 -17.02
CA GLY A 120 -13.39 -3.84 -17.21
C GLY A 120 -12.64 -4.18 -15.91
N VAL A 121 -12.25 -3.17 -15.13
CA VAL A 121 -11.60 -3.37 -13.82
C VAL A 121 -12.53 -4.07 -12.83
N ILE A 122 -13.81 -3.70 -12.78
CA ILE A 122 -14.80 -4.35 -11.89
C ILE A 122 -14.96 -5.83 -12.26
N ILE A 123 -15.12 -6.15 -13.55
CA ILE A 123 -15.24 -7.53 -14.03
C ILE A 123 -13.97 -8.33 -13.70
N PHE A 124 -12.80 -7.74 -13.93
CA PHE A 124 -11.52 -8.38 -13.62
C PHE A 124 -11.38 -8.69 -12.12
N LEU A 125 -11.73 -7.75 -11.25
CA LEU A 125 -11.71 -7.96 -9.80
C LEU A 125 -12.70 -9.05 -9.37
N PHE A 126 -13.88 -9.09 -9.99
CA PHE A 126 -14.89 -10.12 -9.72
C PHE A 126 -14.38 -11.52 -10.09
N ILE A 127 -13.74 -11.67 -11.25
CA ILE A 127 -13.16 -12.94 -11.71
C ILE A 127 -12.03 -13.40 -10.78
N ILE A 128 -11.09 -12.50 -10.45
CA ILE A 128 -9.98 -12.84 -9.53
C ILE A 128 -10.54 -13.27 -8.17
N ASN A 129 -11.52 -12.55 -7.63
CA ASN A 129 -12.10 -12.89 -6.36
C ASN A 129 -12.76 -14.28 -6.37
N LEU A 130 -13.45 -14.64 -7.46
CA LEU A 130 -14.01 -15.97 -7.66
C LEU A 130 -12.95 -17.07 -7.69
N ILE A 131 -11.84 -16.85 -8.39
CA ILE A 131 -10.77 -17.85 -8.53
C ILE A 131 -10.08 -18.11 -7.17
N PHE A 132 -9.78 -17.06 -6.41
CA PHE A 132 -8.98 -17.18 -5.18
C PHE A 132 -9.81 -17.44 -3.91
N SER A 133 -11.00 -16.85 -3.82
CA SER A 133 -11.81 -16.84 -2.59
C SER A 133 -13.13 -17.60 -2.71
N ASN A 134 -13.42 -18.16 -3.89
CA ASN A 134 -14.63 -18.94 -4.18
C ASN A 134 -15.93 -18.14 -3.91
N TRP A 135 -17.07 -18.81 -3.74
CA TRP A 135 -18.38 -18.15 -3.56
C TRP A 135 -18.47 -17.21 -2.34
N LEU A 136 -17.78 -17.55 -1.24
CA LEU A 136 -17.77 -16.71 -0.02
C LEU A 136 -17.10 -15.36 -0.28
N GLY A 137 -16.10 -15.31 -1.17
CA GLY A 137 -15.44 -14.07 -1.56
C GLY A 137 -16.40 -13.04 -2.16
N LEU A 138 -17.43 -13.48 -2.88
CA LEU A 138 -18.43 -12.59 -3.49
C LEU A 138 -19.25 -11.84 -2.44
N ILE A 139 -19.64 -12.52 -1.36
CA ILE A 139 -20.39 -11.90 -0.26
C ILE A 139 -19.54 -10.80 0.39
N VAL A 140 -18.25 -11.07 0.59
CA VAL A 140 -17.29 -10.09 1.13
C VAL A 140 -17.09 -8.93 0.16
N LEU A 141 -17.01 -9.20 -1.15
CA LEU A 141 -16.85 -8.18 -2.18
C LEU A 141 -18.05 -7.23 -2.23
N ILE A 142 -19.27 -7.78 -2.15
CA ILE A 142 -20.51 -6.98 -2.13
C ILE A 142 -20.57 -6.12 -0.86
N THR A 143 -20.41 -6.72 0.32
CA THR A 143 -20.46 -6.00 1.60
C THR A 143 -19.38 -4.92 1.71
N SER A 144 -18.15 -5.21 1.27
CA SER A 144 -17.05 -4.24 1.22
C SER A 144 -17.34 -3.09 0.25
N THR A 145 -17.95 -3.38 -0.89
CA THR A 145 -18.35 -2.35 -1.87
C THR A 145 -19.42 -1.43 -1.29
N SER A 146 -20.43 -1.98 -0.62
CA SER A 146 -21.47 -1.21 0.07
C SER A 146 -20.90 -0.33 1.17
N LEU A 147 -19.98 -0.84 1.98
CA LEU A 147 -19.25 -0.06 3.00
C LEU A 147 -18.43 1.08 2.39
N GLY A 148 -17.77 0.83 1.25
CA GLY A 148 -17.04 1.84 0.51
C GLY A 148 -17.94 2.97 0.01
N ILE A 149 -19.10 2.63 -0.57
CA ILE A 149 -20.09 3.60 -1.04
C ILE A 149 -20.67 4.40 0.14
N PHE A 150 -21.00 3.72 1.24
CA PHE A 150 -21.51 4.35 2.47
C PHE A 150 -20.51 5.40 3.00
N CYS A 151 -19.23 5.05 3.08
CA CYS A 151 -18.19 5.97 3.56
C CYS A 151 -18.11 7.26 2.72
N ILE A 152 -18.24 7.12 1.38
CA ILE A 152 -18.27 8.27 0.46
C ILE A 152 -19.54 9.10 0.67
N SER A 153 -20.69 8.47 0.82
CA SER A 153 -21.98 9.16 1.04
C SER A 153 -22.02 9.89 2.39
N SER A 154 -21.34 9.37 3.41
CA SER A 154 -21.27 9.97 4.75
C SER A 154 -20.20 11.06 4.88
N ASN A 155 -19.52 11.47 3.80
CA ASN A 155 -18.40 12.42 3.82
C ASN A 155 -17.25 12.04 4.78
N SER A 156 -17.14 10.75 5.14
CA SER A 156 -16.08 10.27 6.02
C SER A 156 -14.82 9.96 5.20
N ARG A 157 -13.65 10.13 5.81
CA ARG A 157 -12.39 9.76 5.14
C ARG A 157 -12.35 8.24 5.03
N ARG A 158 -12.16 7.70 3.81
CA ARG A 158 -12.02 6.24 3.55
C ARG A 158 -10.96 5.57 4.43
N ILE A 159 -9.99 6.35 4.89
CA ILE A 159 -8.94 5.95 5.82
C ILE A 159 -9.51 5.37 7.13
N ASN A 160 -10.71 5.78 7.54
CA ASN A 160 -11.35 5.31 8.76
C ASN A 160 -11.76 3.82 8.67
N LEU A 161 -11.98 3.29 7.46
CA LEU A 161 -12.31 1.87 7.26
C LEU A 161 -11.16 0.92 7.66
N MET A 162 -9.91 1.41 7.61
CA MET A 162 -8.72 0.65 8.06
C MET A 162 -8.72 0.42 9.58
N GLY A 163 -9.54 1.14 10.34
CA GLY A 163 -9.71 0.92 11.78
C GLY A 163 -10.13 -0.51 12.13
N SER A 164 -10.88 -1.18 11.24
CA SER A 164 -11.26 -2.59 11.40
C SER A 164 -10.07 -3.56 11.45
N LEU A 165 -8.91 -3.19 10.90
CA LEU A 165 -7.67 -3.95 10.95
C LEU A 165 -6.75 -3.48 12.07
N ILE A 166 -6.70 -2.16 12.30
CA ILE A 166 -5.85 -1.55 13.33
C ILE A 166 -6.29 -2.01 14.73
N ILE A 167 -7.60 -1.96 15.03
CA ILE A 167 -8.12 -2.27 16.38
C ILE A 167 -7.77 -3.72 16.78
N PRO A 168 -8.06 -4.76 15.97
CA PRO A 168 -7.68 -6.13 16.32
C PRO A 168 -6.17 -6.32 16.41
N ALA A 169 -5.39 -5.69 15.52
CA ALA A 169 -3.95 -5.83 15.53
C ALA A 169 -3.34 -5.23 16.81
N VAL A 170 -3.79 -4.05 17.23
CA VAL A 170 -3.35 -3.43 18.49
C VAL A 170 -3.71 -4.33 19.67
N ILE A 171 -4.95 -4.82 19.75
CA ILE A 171 -5.39 -5.72 20.83
C ILE A 171 -4.52 -6.99 20.88
N TYR A 172 -4.26 -7.60 19.72
CA TYR A 172 -3.43 -8.81 19.62
C TYR A 172 -2.00 -8.58 20.14
N TYR A 173 -1.36 -7.48 19.77
CA TYR A 173 0.01 -7.16 20.24
C TYR A 173 0.08 -6.65 21.69
N LEU A 174 -1.05 -6.26 22.29
CA LEU A 174 -1.10 -5.76 23.67
C LEU A 174 -1.46 -6.88 24.65
N MET A 175 -2.23 -7.87 24.21
CA MET A 175 -2.56 -9.08 25.00
C MET A 175 -1.53 -10.20 24.89
N ASN A 176 -0.63 -10.17 23.89
CA ASN A 176 0.34 -11.23 23.61
C ASN A 176 1.74 -10.67 23.33
#